data_AF-W0DNH6-F1
#
_entry.id   AF-W0DNH6-F1
#
_cell.length_a   1.000
_cell.length_b   1.000
_cell.length_c   1.000
_cell.angle_alpha   90.00
_cell.angle_beta   90.00
_cell.angle_gamma   90.00
#
_symmetry.space_group_name_H-M   'P 1'
#
loop_
_entity.id
_entity.type
_entity.pdbx_description
1 polymer ?
#
loop_
_entity_poly.entity_id
_entity_poly.type
_entity_poly.pdbx_seq_one_letter_code
_entity_poly.pdbx_strand_id
1 'polypeptide(L)'
;MVRERLLRWQDRDRIVVLFALFACWYPARLAPAQWAALKQASDRWNSRVTRRIRSLRRRARHLDWPGGYRALQLLELEAERVEAAWLATRACPAPENTLPIDRRFRLARLFPRLPATEIEELLNALGEC
;
A
#
# COMPACT_ATOMS: atom_id res chain seq x y z
N MET A 1 12.86 12.01 1.01
CA MET A 1 11.50 12.35 0.54
C MET A 1 10.55 11.17 0.78
N VAL A 2 9.25 11.37 1.05
CA VAL A 2 8.24 10.31 1.35
C VAL A 2 8.29 9.17 0.33
N ARG A 3 8.38 9.53 -0.95
CA ARG A 3 8.48 8.59 -2.06
C ARG A 3 9.66 7.63 -1.93
N GLU A 4 10.85 8.11 -1.60
CA GLU A 4 12.04 7.27 -1.45
C GLU A 4 11.90 6.29 -0.28
N ARG A 5 11.23 6.73 0.79
CA ARG A 5 10.92 5.87 1.94
C ARG A 5 9.96 4.75 1.58
N LEU A 6 8.85 5.07 0.91
CA LEU A 6 7.91 4.07 0.41
C LEU A 6 8.60 3.08 -0.54
N LEU A 7 9.49 3.56 -1.41
CA LEU A 7 10.30 2.68 -2.27
C LEU A 7 11.22 1.76 -1.45
N ARG A 8 11.85 2.26 -0.37
CA ARG A 8 12.66 1.42 0.54
C ARG A 8 11.83 0.35 1.24
N TRP A 9 10.66 0.69 1.78
CA TRP A 9 9.75 -0.28 2.41
C TRP A 9 9.35 -1.40 1.46
N GLN A 10 9.07 -1.03 0.22
CA GLN A 10 8.70 -1.96 -0.82
C GLN A 10 9.84 -2.91 -1.21
N ASP A 11 11.06 -2.38 -1.30
CA ASP A 11 12.20 -3.09 -1.87
C ASP A 11 13.00 -3.88 -0.83
N ARG A 12 13.19 -3.31 0.36
CA ARG A 12 13.93 -3.93 1.47
C ARG A 12 13.02 -4.76 2.36
N ASP A 13 11.91 -4.18 2.78
CA ASP A 13 11.07 -4.75 3.85
C ASP A 13 9.88 -5.56 3.29
N ARG A 14 9.75 -5.59 1.95
CA ARG A 14 8.69 -6.28 1.20
C ARG A 14 7.29 -5.86 1.64
N ILE A 15 7.16 -4.63 2.11
CA ILE A 15 5.89 -4.05 2.55
C ILE A 15 5.05 -3.74 1.32
N VAL A 16 3.77 -4.08 1.39
CA VAL A 16 2.80 -3.70 0.36
C VAL A 16 2.42 -2.23 0.57
N VAL A 17 3.18 -1.34 -0.08
CA VAL A 17 3.01 0.12 0.06
C VAL A 17 1.57 0.55 -0.18
N LEU A 18 0.90 -0.02 -1.18
CA LEU A 18 -0.49 0.31 -1.45
C LEU A 18 -1.40 0.01 -0.25
N PHE A 19 -1.20 -1.13 0.43
CA PHE A 19 -1.97 -1.47 1.62
C PHE A 19 -1.67 -0.53 2.79
N ALA A 20 -0.42 -0.08 2.93
CA ALA A 20 -0.05 0.90 3.94
C ALA A 20 -0.76 2.24 3.68
N LEU A 21 -0.75 2.73 2.44
CA LEU A 21 -1.47 3.93 2.04
C LEU A 21 -2.99 3.79 2.20
N PHE A 22 -3.55 2.63 1.84
CA PHE A 22 -4.96 2.31 2.07
C PHE A 22 -5.29 2.37 3.57
N ALA A 23 -4.45 1.79 4.43
CA ALA A 23 -4.63 1.83 5.88
C ALA A 23 -4.52 3.25 6.46
N CYS A 24 -3.76 4.15 5.83
CA CYS A 24 -3.75 5.57 6.21
C CYS A 24 -5.04 6.27 5.83
N TRP A 25 -5.51 6.06 4.59
CA TRP A 25 -6.63 6.81 4.02
C TRP A 25 -8.00 6.28 4.46
N TYR A 26 -8.13 4.99 4.73
CA TYR A 26 -9.43 4.38 4.96
C TYR A 26 -10.09 4.89 6.26
N PRO A 27 -11.27 5.53 6.19
CA PRO A 27 -11.81 6.30 7.30
C PRO A 27 -12.48 5.44 8.38
N ALA A 28 -12.90 4.21 8.08
CA ALA A 28 -13.75 3.41 8.95
C ALA A 28 -12.98 2.56 9.99
N ARG A 29 -13.66 2.26 11.11
CA ARG A 29 -13.20 1.27 12.11
C ARG A 29 -13.53 -0.11 11.60
N LEU A 30 -12.50 -0.83 11.14
CA LEU A 30 -12.60 -2.26 10.90
C LEU A 30 -12.14 -3.03 12.14
N ALA A 31 -12.83 -4.13 12.42
CA ALA A 31 -12.39 -5.11 13.40
C ALA A 31 -11.03 -5.67 13.00
N PRO A 32 -10.20 -6.13 13.97
CA PRO A 32 -8.89 -6.69 13.68
C PRO A 32 -8.89 -7.83 12.65
N ALA A 33 -9.91 -8.69 12.69
CA ALA A 33 -10.07 -9.78 11.75
C ALA A 33 -10.32 -9.30 10.31
N GLN A 34 -11.10 -8.23 10.14
CA GLN A 34 -11.34 -7.60 8.83
C GLN A 34 -10.05 -7.00 8.27
N TRP A 35 -9.28 -6.29 9.11
CA TRP A 35 -7.97 -5.79 8.74
C TRP A 35 -6.99 -6.89 8.32
N ALA A 36 -6.95 -7.99 9.07
CA ALA A 36 -6.12 -9.14 8.74
C ALA A 36 -6.53 -9.78 7.40
N ALA A 37 -7.84 -9.88 7.14
CA ALA A 37 -8.36 -10.40 5.88
C ALA A 37 -8.00 -9.49 4.69
N LEU A 38 -8.15 -8.17 4.82
CA LEU A 38 -7.75 -7.21 3.78
C LEU A 38 -6.25 -7.23 3.54
N LYS A 39 -5.45 -7.32 4.61
CA LYS A 39 -3.99 -7.45 4.50
C LYS A 39 -3.62 -8.71 3.73
N GLN A 40 -4.20 -9.85 4.08
CA GLN A 40 -3.94 -11.12 3.39
C GLN A 40 -4.36 -11.05 1.93
N ALA A 41 -5.48 -10.41 1.63
CA ALA A 41 -5.98 -10.19 0.28
C ALA A 41 -5.00 -9.33 -0.55
N SER A 42 -4.51 -8.23 0.01
CA SER A 42 -3.50 -7.37 -0.63
C SER A 42 -2.14 -8.06 -0.78
N ASP A 43 -1.67 -8.81 0.22
CA ASP A 43 -0.43 -9.60 0.12
C ASP A 43 -0.51 -10.62 -1.05
N ARG A 44 -1.68 -11.25 -1.24
CA ARG A 44 -1.94 -12.16 -2.38
C ARG A 44 -1.97 -11.42 -3.71
N TRP A 45 -2.62 -10.26 -3.79
CA TRP A 45 -2.63 -9.44 -5.00
C TRP A 45 -1.21 -9.01 -5.38
N ASN A 46 -0.50 -8.39 -4.45
CA ASN A 46 0.86 -7.91 -4.66
C ASN A 46 1.81 -9.01 -5.14
N SER A 47 1.74 -10.21 -4.54
CA SER A 47 2.58 -11.34 -4.95
C SER A 47 2.24 -11.89 -6.35
N ARG A 48 0.96 -11.89 -6.74
CA ARG A 48 0.49 -12.45 -8.02
C ARG A 48 0.57 -11.44 -9.18
N VAL A 49 0.39 -10.16 -8.91
CA VAL A 49 0.21 -9.12 -9.94
C VAL A 49 1.31 -8.08 -9.85
N THR A 50 1.28 -7.21 -8.84
CA THR A 50 2.12 -6.01 -8.75
C THR A 50 3.61 -6.34 -8.77
N ARG A 51 4.09 -7.32 -7.99
CA ARG A 51 5.51 -7.73 -7.99
C ARG A 51 5.96 -8.31 -9.33
N ARG A 52 5.08 -8.98 -10.07
CA ARG A 52 5.42 -9.56 -11.37
C ARG A 52 5.58 -8.48 -12.42
N ILE A 53 4.63 -7.55 -12.49
CA ILE A 53 4.70 -6.39 -13.39
C ILE A 53 5.95 -5.56 -13.08
N ARG A 54 6.19 -5.26 -11.80
CA ARG A 54 7.37 -4.51 -11.36
C ARG A 54 8.68 -5.22 -11.70
N SER A 55 8.75 -6.55 -11.54
CA SER A 55 9.91 -7.35 -11.94
C SER A 55 10.15 -7.28 -13.46
N LEU A 56 9.10 -7.35 -14.27
CA LEU A 56 9.20 -7.16 -15.71
C LEU A 56 9.70 -5.75 -16.05
N ARG A 57 9.16 -4.71 -15.41
CA ARG A 57 9.59 -3.32 -15.61
C ARG A 57 11.06 -3.11 -15.28
N ARG A 58 11.54 -3.70 -14.18
CA ARG A 58 12.96 -3.64 -13.79
C ARG A 58 13.87 -4.29 -14.83
N ARG A 59 13.46 -5.45 -15.37
CA ARG A 59 14.19 -6.10 -16.46
C ARG A 59 14.19 -5.23 -17.72
N ALA A 60 13.03 -4.67 -18.09
CA ALA A 60 12.88 -3.80 -19.26
C ALA A 60 13.72 -2.52 -19.18
N ARG A 61 14.03 -2.02 -17.97
CA ARG A 61 14.93 -0.86 -17.78
C ARG A 61 16.33 -1.08 -18.37
N HIS A 62 16.78 -2.34 -18.38
CA HIS A 62 18.10 -2.72 -18.88
C HIS A 62 18.05 -3.23 -20.33
N LEU A 63 16.86 -3.28 -20.92
CA LEU A 63 16.68 -3.53 -22.34
C LEU A 63 16.64 -2.19 -23.06
N ASP A 64 17.16 -2.10 -24.28
CA ASP A 64 16.99 -0.93 -25.15
C ASP A 64 15.55 -0.85 -25.69
N TRP A 65 14.58 -0.80 -24.77
CA TRP A 65 13.15 -0.81 -25.07
C TRP A 65 12.38 0.19 -24.19
N PRO A 66 12.55 1.51 -24.43
CA PRO A 66 11.89 2.55 -23.65
C PRO A 66 10.36 2.49 -23.70
N GLY A 67 9.80 2.06 -24.83
CA GLY A 67 8.36 1.87 -25.01
C GLY A 67 7.78 0.82 -24.05
N GLY A 68 8.42 -0.35 -23.96
CA GLY A 68 8.01 -1.40 -23.03
C GLY A 68 8.18 -1.01 -21.58
N TYR A 69 9.25 -0.29 -21.24
CA TYR A 69 9.43 0.24 -19.89
C TYR A 69 8.26 1.14 -19.47
N ARG A 70 7.84 2.09 -20.33
CA ARG A 70 6.71 2.99 -20.05
C ARG A 70 5.38 2.24 -19.98
N ALA A 71 5.13 1.29 -20.88
CA ALA A 71 3.92 0.47 -20.85
C ALA A 71 3.80 -0.34 -19.55
N LEU A 72 4.90 -0.95 -19.09
CA LEU A 72 4.93 -1.67 -17.82
C LEU A 72 4.77 -0.75 -16.61
N GLN A 73 5.25 0.50 -16.69
CA GLN A 73 5.03 1.51 -15.65
C GLN A 73 3.55 1.87 -15.53
N LEU A 74 2.87 2.09 -16.64
CA LEU A 74 1.43 2.37 -16.67
C LEU A 74 0.64 1.16 -16.16
N LEU A 75 0.99 -0.05 -16.60
CA LEU A 75 0.34 -1.27 -16.14
C LEU A 75 0.49 -1.48 -14.62
N GLU A 76 1.65 -1.15 -14.05
CA GLU A 76 1.85 -1.20 -12.60
C GLU A 76 0.91 -0.23 -11.87
N LEU A 77 0.79 1.00 -12.36
CA LEU A 77 -0.09 2.02 -11.79
C LEU A 77 -1.56 1.61 -11.86
N GLU A 78 -2.01 1.09 -13.00
CA GLU A 78 -3.40 0.63 -13.16
C GLU A 78 -3.69 -0.60 -12.29
N ALA A 79 -2.74 -1.52 -12.14
CA ALA A 79 -2.89 -2.65 -11.22
C ALA A 79 -3.03 -2.20 -9.76
N GLU A 80 -2.29 -1.17 -9.33
CA GLU A 80 -2.42 -0.57 -8.00
C GLU A 80 -3.77 0.14 -7.83
N ARG A 81 -4.28 0.84 -8.85
CA ARG A 81 -5.63 1.44 -8.82
C ARG A 81 -6.72 0.40 -8.69
N VAL A 82 -6.64 -0.69 -9.44
CA VAL A 82 -7.59 -1.81 -9.36
C VAL A 82 -7.55 -2.46 -7.97
N GLU A 83 -6.36 -2.67 -7.41
CA GLU A 83 -6.22 -3.20 -6.05
C GLU A 83 -6.86 -2.28 -5.01
N ALA A 84 -6.65 -0.96 -5.12
CA ALA A 84 -7.26 0.01 -4.20
C ALA A 84 -8.79 -0.01 -4.27
N ALA A 85 -9.37 -0.01 -5.48
CA ALA A 85 -10.81 -0.11 -5.68
C ALA A 85 -11.37 -1.45 -5.14
N TRP A 86 -10.64 -2.54 -5.38
CA TRP A 86 -11.00 -3.86 -4.85
C TRP A 86 -10.94 -3.93 -3.32
N LEU A 87 -9.94 -3.31 -2.69
CA LEU A 87 -9.87 -3.21 -1.23
C LEU A 87 -11.03 -2.37 -0.68
N ALA A 88 -11.37 -1.25 -1.33
CA ALA A 88 -12.47 -0.39 -0.93
C ALA A 88 -13.83 -1.12 -0.99
N THR A 89 -14.08 -1.91 -2.03
CA THR A 89 -15.34 -2.69 -2.15
C THR A 89 -15.44 -3.83 -1.12
N ARG A 90 -14.31 -4.40 -0.70
CA ARG A 90 -14.29 -5.44 0.35
C ARG A 90 -14.34 -4.88 1.77
N ALA A 91 -13.98 -3.62 1.94
CA ALA A 91 -14.03 -2.97 3.23
C ALA A 91 -15.45 -2.45 3.47
N CYS A 92 -16.16 -3.07 4.42
CA CYS A 92 -17.54 -2.69 4.75
C CYS A 92 -17.61 -1.21 5.16
N PRO A 93 -18.57 -0.40 4.66
CA PRO A 93 -18.67 1.00 5.03
C PRO A 93 -18.77 1.20 6.54
N ALA A 94 -18.14 2.25 7.06
CA ALA A 94 -18.32 2.65 8.45
C ALA A 94 -19.78 3.00 8.70
N PRO A 95 -20.35 2.65 9.87
CA PRO A 95 -21.54 3.32 10.35
C PRO A 95 -21.31 4.83 10.41
N GLU A 96 -22.34 5.61 10.07
CA GLU A 96 -22.37 7.05 10.34
C GLU A 96 -22.07 7.28 11.83
N ASN A 97 -21.22 8.27 12.14
CA ASN A 97 -20.69 8.60 13.48
C ASN A 97 -19.50 7.77 13.99
N THR A 98 -18.75 7.11 13.11
CA THR A 98 -17.47 6.50 13.51
C THR A 98 -16.44 7.57 13.85
N LEU A 99 -15.98 7.63 15.11
CA LEU A 99 -14.89 8.52 15.53
C LEU A 99 -13.62 8.33 14.68
N PRO A 100 -12.88 9.41 14.36
CA PRO A 100 -11.62 9.32 13.63
C PRO A 100 -10.65 8.38 14.37
N ILE A 101 -9.93 7.60 13.57
CA ILE A 101 -9.08 6.52 14.08
C ILE A 101 -7.67 7.03 14.30
N ASP A 102 -7.08 6.57 15.41
CA ASP A 102 -5.64 6.62 15.64
C ASP A 102 -4.93 5.80 14.54
N ARG A 103 -4.48 6.52 13.50
CA ARG A 103 -3.79 5.95 12.34
C ARG A 103 -2.42 5.40 12.71
N ARG A 104 -1.75 5.98 13.72
CA ARG A 104 -0.48 5.49 14.25
C ARG A 104 -0.66 4.11 14.86
N PHE A 105 -1.63 3.95 15.76
CA PHE A 105 -1.94 2.66 16.37
C PHE A 105 -2.31 1.61 15.32
N ARG A 106 -3.11 1.99 14.32
CA ARG A 106 -3.48 1.10 13.21
C ARG A 106 -2.26 0.63 12.43
N LEU A 107 -1.38 1.54 12.01
CA LEU A 107 -0.19 1.19 11.22
C LEU A 107 0.77 0.29 12.01
N ALA A 108 1.02 0.61 13.28
CA ALA A 108 1.88 -0.21 14.15
C ALA A 108 1.37 -1.65 14.28
N ARG A 109 0.04 -1.81 14.34
CA ARG A 109 -0.60 -3.13 14.40
C ARG A 109 -0.53 -3.88 13.07
N LEU A 110 -0.74 -3.21 11.94
CA LEU A 110 -0.77 -3.86 10.62
C LEU A 110 0.63 -4.21 10.10
N PHE A 111 1.63 -3.43 10.51
CA PHE A 111 3.02 -3.54 10.07
C PHE A 111 3.96 -3.60 11.28
N PRO A 112 3.93 -4.69 12.07
CA PRO A 112 4.73 -4.80 13.31
C PRO A 112 6.24 -4.79 13.08
N ARG A 113 6.68 -4.90 11.82
CA ARG A 113 8.10 -4.81 11.42
C ARG A 113 8.53 -3.39 11.06
N LEU A 114 7.60 -2.43 10.96
CA LEU A 114 7.95 -1.03 10.73
C LEU A 114 8.30 -0.36 12.07
N PRO A 115 9.46 0.32 12.15
CA PRO A 115 9.78 1.17 13.30
C PRO A 115 8.71 2.25 13.54
N ALA A 116 8.47 2.59 14.80
CA ALA A 116 7.50 3.65 15.15
C ALA A 116 7.86 5.00 14.53
N THR A 117 9.15 5.32 14.44
CA THR A 117 9.66 6.54 13.78
C THR A 117 9.27 6.60 12.30
N GLU A 118 9.38 5.48 11.59
CA GLU A 118 9.00 5.38 10.17
C GLU A 118 7.49 5.58 9.97
N ILE A 119 6.67 5.16 10.95
CA ILE A 119 5.22 5.41 10.95
C ILE A 119 4.91 6.89 11.19
N GLU A 120 5.53 7.51 12.19
CA GLU A 120 5.35 8.94 12.50
C GLU A 120 5.72 9.81 11.29
N GLU A 121 6.89 9.57 10.71
CA GLU A 121 7.34 10.37 9.58
C GLU A 121 6.45 10.18 8.33
N LEU A 122 5.83 9.01 8.14
CA LEU A 122 4.83 8.81 7.09
C LEU A 122 3.57 9.64 7.35
N LEU A 123 3.10 9.70 8.59
CA LEU A 123 1.90 10.49 8.93
C LEU A 123 2.18 11.99 8.79
N ASN A 124 3.33 12.47 9.24
CA ASN A 124 3.75 13.87 9.08
C ASN A 124 3.84 14.26 7.60
N ALA A 125 4.40 13.36 6.80
CA ALA A 125 4.51 13.50 5.35
C ALA A 125 3.16 13.59 4.61
N LEU A 126 2.11 13.01 5.18
CA LEU A 126 0.75 13.07 4.63
C LEU A 126 -0.02 14.31 5.10
N GLY A 127 0.62 15.20 5.88
CA GLY A 127 0.06 16.48 6.32
C GLY A 127 -0.76 16.42 7.61
N GLU A 128 -0.46 15.47 8.52
CA GLU A 128 -1.26 15.23 9.73
C GLU A 128 -0.57 15.58 11.05
N CYS A 129 0.14 16.71 11.08
CA CYS A 129 0.53 17.39 12.32
C CYS A 129 -0.14 18.75 12.39
#